data_AF-A0A7S0J079-F1
#
_entry.id   AF-A0A7S0J079-F1
#
_cell.length_a   1.000
_cell.length_b   1.000
_cell.length_c   1.000
_cell.angle_alpha   90.00
_cell.angle_beta   90.00
_cell.angle_gamma   90.00
#
_symmetry.space_group_name_H-M   'P 1'
#
loop_
_entity.id
_entity.type
_entity.pdbx_description
1 polymer ?
#
loop_
_entity_poly.entity_id
_entity_poly.type
_entity_poly.pdbx_seq_one_letter_code
_entity_poly.pdbx_strand_id
1 'polypeptide(L)'
;RPPHLPPLPLSSPPQSTSLQRALYHELYMRWVCPVHERVRREVDQFGAQLARGVSIGVHKRVETPGTALYQGAGSSSVFSCADFVRAVEVLISRLSRSPTRIFLATDDANSEDEFRAAFPERLCVRDGIQRVSGGVNPDGTLNEVHIRSPHNPRCTVRDAADVLIDALLLARCHWLVHMDSNVTSAVSLINPRIKMLHVAELLH
;
A
#
# COMPACT_ATOMS: atom_id res chain seq x y z
N ARG A 1 -34.91 -0.01 -13.03
CA ARG A 1 -33.76 -0.91 -13.30
C ARG A 1 -32.65 -0.04 -13.86
N PRO A 2 -31.55 0.20 -13.13
CA PRO A 2 -30.41 0.91 -13.71
C PRO A 2 -29.70 -0.02 -14.71
N PRO A 3 -29.05 0.51 -15.75
CA PRO A 3 -28.39 -0.28 -16.77
C PRO A 3 -27.19 -1.02 -16.17
N HIS A 4 -27.14 -2.35 -16.37
CA HIS A 4 -25.96 -3.16 -16.10
C HIS A 4 -24.84 -2.72 -17.04
N LEU A 5 -23.84 -2.01 -16.51
CA LEU A 5 -22.57 -1.84 -17.20
C LEU A 5 -21.82 -3.19 -17.18
N PRO A 6 -21.26 -3.65 -18.31
CA PRO A 6 -20.42 -4.84 -18.33
C PRO A 6 -19.13 -4.58 -17.54
N PRO A 7 -18.58 -5.58 -16.84
CA PRO A 7 -17.32 -5.43 -16.14
C PRO A 7 -16.21 -5.13 -17.14
N LEU A 8 -15.50 -4.02 -16.94
CA LEU A 8 -14.27 -3.72 -17.68
C LEU A 8 -13.23 -4.82 -17.40
N PRO A 9 -12.54 -5.35 -18.43
CA PRO A 9 -11.45 -6.28 -18.20
C PRO A 9 -10.33 -5.54 -17.47
N LEU A 10 -10.06 -5.93 -16.23
CA LEU A 10 -8.84 -5.53 -15.52
C LEU A 10 -7.68 -6.13 -16.32
N SER A 11 -7.01 -5.28 -17.09
CA SER A 11 -5.94 -5.68 -18.01
C SER A 11 -4.87 -6.44 -17.24
N SER A 12 -4.50 -7.60 -17.78
CA SER A 12 -3.31 -8.28 -17.29
C SER A 12 -2.09 -7.42 -17.62
N PRO A 13 -1.10 -7.30 -16.72
CA PRO A 13 0.13 -6.59 -17.04
C PRO A 13 0.74 -7.13 -18.34
N PRO A 14 1.42 -6.30 -19.15
CA PRO A 14 2.11 -6.75 -20.36
C PRO A 14 2.93 -8.01 -20.09
N GLN A 15 2.95 -8.97 -21.03
CA GLN A 15 3.66 -10.25 -20.80
C GLN A 15 5.14 -10.05 -20.42
N SER A 16 5.79 -8.98 -20.90
CA SER A 16 7.16 -8.61 -20.57
C SER A 16 7.34 -8.20 -19.10
N THR A 17 6.40 -7.46 -18.51
CA THR A 17 6.50 -7.01 -17.11
C THR A 17 6.21 -8.16 -16.14
N SER A 18 5.34 -9.09 -16.52
CA SER A 18 5.08 -10.32 -15.75
C SER A 18 6.30 -11.24 -15.68
N LEU A 19 7.01 -11.41 -16.81
CA LEU A 19 8.25 -12.20 -16.85
C LEU A 19 9.38 -11.55 -16.04
N GLN A 20 9.56 -10.24 -16.16
CA GLN A 20 10.56 -9.50 -15.38
C GLN A 20 10.30 -9.61 -13.88
N ARG A 21 9.05 -9.44 -13.43
CA ARG A 21 8.69 -9.59 -12.01
C ARG A 21 8.97 -11.00 -11.50
N ALA A 22 8.69 -12.03 -12.31
CA ALA A 22 9.00 -13.41 -11.94
C ALA A 22 10.52 -13.66 -11.77
N LEU A 23 11.35 -13.15 -12.68
CA LEU A 23 12.81 -13.26 -12.58
C LEU A 23 13.36 -12.54 -11.35
N TYR A 24 12.91 -11.30 -11.11
CA TYR A 24 13.32 -10.56 -9.92
C TYR A 24 12.82 -11.20 -8.63
N HIS A 25 11.62 -11.81 -8.65
CA HIS A 25 11.12 -12.57 -7.52
C HIS A 25 12.02 -13.76 -7.17
N GLU A 26 12.46 -14.54 -8.16
CA GLU A 26 13.39 -15.65 -7.92
C GLU A 26 14.70 -15.18 -7.29
N LEU A 27 15.27 -14.08 -7.79
CA LEU A 27 16.46 -13.46 -7.20
C LEU A 27 16.18 -12.95 -5.79
N TYR A 28 15.05 -12.27 -5.58
CA TYR A 28 14.66 -11.76 -4.28
C TYR A 28 14.54 -12.90 -3.26
N MET A 29 13.81 -13.96 -3.57
CA MET A 29 13.61 -15.10 -2.67
C MET A 29 14.90 -15.88 -2.38
N ARG A 30 15.88 -15.84 -3.30
CA ARG A 30 17.19 -16.46 -3.08
C ARG A 30 18.03 -15.72 -2.04
N TRP A 31 17.90 -14.40 -1.95
CA TRP A 31 18.80 -13.56 -1.13
C TRP A 31 18.11 -12.91 0.07
N VAL A 32 16.80 -12.73 0.01
CA VAL A 32 16.02 -12.05 1.04
C VAL A 32 15.11 -13.04 1.75
N CYS A 33 15.54 -13.45 2.93
CA CYS A 33 14.75 -14.28 3.83
C CYS A 33 14.54 -13.52 5.15
N PRO A 34 13.31 -13.13 5.51
CA PRO A 34 13.02 -12.51 6.80
C PRO A 34 13.26 -13.53 7.93
N VAL A 35 14.46 -13.53 8.52
CA VAL A 35 14.80 -14.42 9.65
C VAL A 35 14.43 -13.84 11.01
N HIS A 36 14.14 -12.53 11.08
CA HIS A 36 13.82 -11.85 12.32
C HIS A 36 12.48 -12.33 12.89
N GLU A 37 12.50 -12.86 14.12
CA GLU A 37 11.34 -13.52 14.74
C GLU A 37 10.10 -12.61 14.81
N ARG A 38 10.27 -11.37 15.27
CA ARG A 38 9.18 -10.38 15.32
C ARG A 38 8.49 -10.22 13.96
N VAL A 39 9.27 -10.06 12.89
CA VAL A 39 8.73 -9.84 11.54
C VAL A 39 7.91 -11.06 11.12
N ARG A 40 8.47 -12.27 11.24
CA ARG A 40 7.76 -13.51 10.90
C ARG A 40 6.46 -13.65 11.68
N ARG A 41 6.53 -13.48 13.01
CA ARG A 41 5.38 -13.62 13.90
C ARG A 41 4.26 -12.64 13.56
N GLU A 42 4.58 -11.36 13.39
CA GLU A 42 3.56 -10.35 13.06
C GLU A 42 2.97 -10.58 11.67
N VAL A 43 3.79 -10.91 10.67
CA VAL A 43 3.34 -11.22 9.32
C VAL A 43 2.41 -12.44 9.31
N ASP A 44 2.72 -13.49 10.06
CA ASP A 44 1.90 -14.70 10.13
C ASP A 44 0.59 -14.47 10.88
N GLN A 45 0.64 -13.80 12.04
CA GLN A 45 -0.55 -13.49 12.84
C GLN A 45 -1.52 -12.57 12.07
N PHE A 46 -1.01 -11.49 11.48
CA PHE A 46 -1.84 -10.53 10.75
C PHE A 46 -2.28 -11.09 9.38
N GLY A 47 -1.38 -11.81 8.69
CA GLY A 47 -1.67 -12.42 7.39
C GLY A 47 -2.79 -13.45 7.44
N ALA A 48 -2.94 -14.20 8.54
CA ALA A 48 -4.06 -15.11 8.73
C ALA A 48 -5.42 -14.40 8.73
N GLN A 49 -5.48 -13.12 9.12
CA GLN A 49 -6.70 -12.31 9.06
C GLN A 49 -7.02 -11.89 7.61
N LEU A 50 -5.99 -11.57 6.83
CA LEU A 50 -6.12 -11.17 5.42
C LEU A 50 -6.49 -12.32 4.49
N ALA A 51 -6.14 -13.56 4.86
CA ALA A 51 -6.46 -14.76 4.09
C ALA A 51 -7.95 -15.14 4.11
N ARG A 52 -8.78 -14.52 4.95
CA ARG A 52 -10.21 -14.84 5.12
C ARG A 52 -11.11 -14.22 4.04
N GLY A 53 -10.74 -14.36 2.77
CA GLY A 53 -11.51 -13.85 1.63
C GLY A 53 -10.64 -13.12 0.61
N VAL A 54 -11.26 -12.22 -0.15
CA VAL A 54 -10.53 -11.33 -1.05
C VAL A 54 -9.90 -10.22 -0.22
N SER A 55 -8.65 -9.90 -0.50
CA SER A 55 -7.92 -8.86 0.23
C SER A 55 -7.36 -7.82 -0.74
N ILE A 56 -7.61 -6.56 -0.42
CA ILE A 56 -7.06 -5.38 -1.10
C ILE A 56 -6.02 -4.79 -0.15
N GLY A 57 -4.77 -4.77 -0.57
CA GLY A 57 -3.72 -3.98 0.06
C GLY A 57 -3.80 -2.54 -0.46
N VAL A 58 -3.62 -1.58 0.42
CA VAL A 58 -3.56 -0.16 0.10
C VAL A 58 -2.25 0.37 0.66
N HIS A 59 -1.44 0.97 -0.20
CA HIS A 59 -0.25 1.69 0.23
C HIS A 59 -0.40 3.17 -0.11
N LYS A 60 -0.64 3.98 0.92
CA LYS A 60 -0.80 5.43 0.83
C LYS A 60 0.31 6.08 1.64
N ARG A 61 1.06 6.99 1.01
CA ARG A 61 2.13 7.74 1.66
C ARG A 61 1.63 9.08 2.18
N VAL A 62 2.19 9.51 3.28
CA VAL A 62 1.96 10.84 3.84
C VAL A 62 2.20 11.93 2.80
N GLU A 63 1.34 12.94 2.83
CA GLU A 63 1.39 14.06 1.90
C GLU A 63 2.43 15.07 2.35
N THR A 64 3.54 15.13 1.63
CA THR A 64 4.60 16.13 1.79
C THR A 64 5.04 16.58 0.39
N PRO A 65 5.66 17.76 0.25
CA PRO A 65 6.29 18.15 -1.02
C PRO A 65 7.27 17.11 -1.55
N GLY A 66 8.02 16.42 -0.67
CA GLY A 66 8.95 15.36 -1.07
C GLY A 66 8.25 14.16 -1.66
N THR A 67 7.24 13.61 -0.97
CA THR A 67 6.47 12.47 -1.48
C THR A 67 5.70 12.80 -2.75
N ALA A 68 5.16 14.01 -2.87
CA ALA A 68 4.50 14.50 -4.07
C ALA A 68 5.43 14.50 -5.30
N LEU A 69 6.69 14.92 -5.15
CA LEU A 69 7.67 14.92 -6.24
C LEU A 69 7.94 13.52 -6.78
N TYR A 70 8.06 12.52 -5.89
CA TYR A 70 8.32 11.13 -6.30
C TYR A 70 7.09 10.42 -6.84
N GLN A 71 5.89 10.86 -6.44
CA GLN A 71 4.61 10.29 -6.87
C GLN A 71 4.06 10.92 -8.16
N GLY A 72 4.57 12.09 -8.55
CA GLY A 72 4.03 12.92 -9.61
C GLY A 72 4.99 13.15 -10.78
N ALA A 73 5.83 12.18 -11.16
CA ALA A 73 6.77 12.29 -12.29
C ALA A 73 6.09 12.38 -13.68
N GLY A 74 5.02 13.17 -13.82
CA GLY A 74 4.32 13.47 -15.07
C GLY A 74 2.88 13.99 -14.91
N SER A 75 2.23 13.84 -13.75
CA SER A 75 0.86 14.34 -13.52
C SER A 75 0.83 15.33 -12.36
N SER A 76 0.26 16.52 -12.58
CA SER A 76 0.11 17.59 -11.59
C SER A 76 -0.83 17.27 -10.42
N SER A 77 -1.31 16.03 -10.32
CA SER A 77 -2.30 15.59 -9.34
C SER A 77 -1.65 14.74 -8.24
N VAL A 78 -1.43 15.35 -7.07
CA VAL A 78 -1.23 14.58 -5.83
C VAL A 78 -2.57 13.95 -5.47
N PHE A 79 -2.64 12.62 -5.40
CA PHE A 79 -3.85 11.92 -4.99
C PHE A 79 -4.00 12.01 -3.47
N SER A 80 -5.13 12.57 -3.03
CA SER A 80 -5.50 12.68 -1.63
C SER A 80 -5.87 11.32 -1.03
N CYS A 81 -5.96 11.22 0.29
CA CYS A 81 -6.54 10.04 0.93
C CYS A 81 -7.96 9.72 0.42
N ALA A 82 -8.79 10.75 0.22
CA ALA A 82 -10.13 10.58 -0.35
C ALA A 82 -10.10 9.94 -1.76
N ASP A 83 -9.10 10.25 -2.59
CA ASP A 83 -8.94 9.60 -3.90
C ASP A 83 -8.64 8.10 -3.77
N PHE A 84 -7.79 7.72 -2.81
CA PHE A 84 -7.51 6.33 -2.51
C PHE A 84 -8.75 5.59 -1.99
N VAL A 85 -9.54 6.21 -1.11
CA VAL A 85 -10.82 5.66 -0.63
C VAL A 85 -11.75 5.38 -1.81
N ARG A 86 -11.97 6.38 -2.69
CA ARG A 86 -12.79 6.20 -3.89
C ARG A 86 -12.26 5.11 -4.82
N ALA A 87 -10.95 5.02 -5.02
CA ALA A 87 -10.35 3.99 -5.87
C ALA A 87 -10.62 2.58 -5.31
N VAL A 88 -10.55 2.41 -3.99
CA VAL A 88 -10.90 1.16 -3.33
C VAL A 88 -12.39 0.86 -3.46
N GLU A 89 -13.28 1.84 -3.32
CA GLU A 89 -14.72 1.67 -3.57
C GLU A 89 -15.01 1.21 -5.01
N VAL A 90 -14.37 1.85 -6.00
CA VAL A 90 -14.47 1.46 -7.40
C VAL A 90 -14.01 0.01 -7.58
N LEU A 91 -12.85 -0.36 -7.03
CA LEU A 91 -12.35 -1.74 -7.12
C LEU A 91 -13.35 -2.72 -6.47
N ILE A 92 -13.84 -2.43 -5.28
CA ILE A 92 -14.84 -3.27 -4.59
C ILE A 92 -16.09 -3.42 -5.45
N SER A 93 -16.58 -2.35 -6.10
CA SER A 93 -17.75 -2.42 -6.98
C SER A 93 -17.57 -3.36 -8.18
N ARG A 94 -16.31 -3.53 -8.64
CA ARG A 94 -15.93 -4.43 -9.74
C ARG A 94 -15.74 -5.88 -9.28
N LEU A 95 -15.54 -6.11 -7.98
CA LEU A 95 -15.35 -7.44 -7.41
C LEU A 95 -16.72 -8.11 -7.15
N SER A 96 -17.00 -9.16 -7.91
CA SER A 96 -18.33 -9.78 -7.97
C SER A 96 -18.67 -10.66 -6.76
N ARG A 97 -17.72 -11.05 -5.90
CA ARG A 97 -17.95 -11.94 -4.76
C ARG A 97 -16.97 -11.75 -3.59
N SER A 98 -17.51 -12.03 -2.39
CA SER A 98 -16.84 -12.27 -1.10
C SER A 98 -16.54 -11.04 -0.23
N PRO A 99 -16.53 -11.22 1.11
CA PRO A 99 -16.09 -10.16 2.01
C PRO A 99 -14.67 -9.74 1.63
N THR A 100 -14.53 -8.45 1.38
CA THR A 100 -13.25 -7.85 0.99
C THR A 100 -12.62 -7.24 2.23
N ARG A 101 -11.44 -7.74 2.62
CA ARG A 101 -10.60 -7.13 3.65
C ARG A 101 -9.72 -6.06 3.01
N ILE A 102 -9.53 -4.94 3.68
CA ILE A 102 -8.70 -3.83 3.21
C ILE A 102 -7.53 -3.71 4.18
N PHE A 103 -6.33 -4.08 3.76
CA PHE A 103 -5.13 -3.84 4.54
C PHE A 103 -4.55 -2.48 4.17
N LEU A 104 -4.49 -1.55 5.11
CA LEU A 104 -3.90 -0.23 4.88
C LEU A 104 -2.50 -0.17 5.52
N ALA A 105 -1.50 -0.02 4.66
CA ALA A 105 -0.14 0.34 5.02
C ALA A 105 0.06 1.84 4.73
N THR A 106 0.31 2.62 5.77
CA THR A 106 0.43 4.08 5.68
C THR A 106 1.31 4.63 6.78
N ASP A 107 2.14 5.62 6.42
CA ASP A 107 2.87 6.50 7.34
C ASP A 107 2.09 7.80 7.64
N ASP A 108 0.87 7.94 7.09
CA ASP A 108 -0.04 9.05 7.31
C ASP A 108 -1.09 8.74 8.39
N ALA A 109 -1.14 9.56 9.44
CA ALA A 109 -2.11 9.44 10.52
C ALA A 109 -3.54 9.75 10.05
N ASN A 110 -3.72 10.76 9.18
CA ASN A 110 -5.03 11.19 8.72
C ASN A 110 -5.70 10.11 7.85
N SER A 111 -4.88 9.37 7.10
CA SER A 111 -5.36 8.30 6.23
C SER A 111 -5.93 7.12 7.02
N GLU A 112 -5.43 6.84 8.22
CA GLU A 112 -6.03 5.82 9.07
C GLU A 112 -7.47 6.20 9.44
N ASP A 113 -7.68 7.43 9.89
CA ASP A 113 -9.00 7.93 10.31
C ASP A 113 -10.00 7.93 9.15
N GLU A 114 -9.59 8.42 7.99
CA GLU A 114 -10.44 8.45 6.78
C GLU A 114 -10.81 7.04 6.30
N PHE A 115 -9.85 6.11 6.23
CA PHE A 115 -10.15 4.72 5.85
C PHE A 115 -11.02 4.02 6.89
N ARG A 116 -10.84 4.32 8.18
CA ARG A 116 -11.63 3.72 9.26
C ARG A 116 -13.06 4.21 9.21
N ALA A 117 -13.28 5.48 8.86
CA ALA A 117 -14.60 6.04 8.61
C ALA A 117 -15.27 5.42 7.37
N ALA A 118 -14.52 5.22 6.28
CA ALA A 118 -15.05 4.67 5.03
C ALA A 118 -15.32 3.15 5.09
N PHE A 119 -14.49 2.40 5.82
CA PHE A 119 -14.50 0.93 5.78
C PHE A 119 -14.43 0.27 7.17
N PRO A 120 -15.31 0.63 8.13
CA PRO A 120 -15.17 0.26 9.54
C PRO A 120 -15.08 -1.25 9.81
N GLU A 121 -15.81 -2.06 9.03
CA GLU A 121 -15.85 -3.52 9.21
C GLU A 121 -14.86 -4.29 8.33
N ARG A 122 -14.21 -3.60 7.38
CA ARG A 122 -13.33 -4.21 6.36
C ARG A 122 -11.88 -3.84 6.55
N LEU A 123 -11.61 -2.70 7.19
CA LEU A 123 -10.28 -2.17 7.38
C LEU A 123 -9.49 -3.02 8.38
N CYS A 124 -8.26 -3.32 7.99
CA CYS A 124 -7.23 -3.95 8.78
C CYS A 124 -6.03 -2.99 8.76
N VAL A 125 -5.68 -2.44 9.91
CA VAL A 125 -4.53 -1.56 10.10
C VAL A 125 -3.69 -2.14 11.24
N ARG A 126 -2.37 -2.07 11.13
CA ARG A 126 -1.48 -2.46 12.23
C ARG A 126 -1.42 -1.35 13.27
N ASP A 127 -1.53 -1.76 14.54
CA ASP A 127 -1.39 -0.87 15.69
C ASP A 127 0.08 -0.62 16.04
N GLY A 128 0.36 0.51 16.71
CA GLY A 128 1.69 0.81 17.26
C GLY A 128 2.77 1.09 16.22
N ILE A 129 2.35 1.44 15.00
CA ILE A 129 3.21 1.90 13.89
C ILE A 129 3.28 3.43 13.94
N GLN A 130 4.46 3.99 13.72
CA GLN A 130 4.64 5.44 13.67
C GLN A 130 3.94 6.02 12.43
N ARG A 131 3.14 7.06 12.64
CA ARG A 131 2.43 7.83 11.61
C ARG A 131 2.54 9.32 11.90
N VAL A 132 2.45 10.15 10.88
CA VAL A 132 2.48 11.62 10.99
C VAL A 132 1.43 12.26 10.07
N SER A 133 1.00 13.49 10.35
CA SER A 133 -0.02 14.19 9.52
C SER A 133 0.54 14.90 8.28
N GLY A 134 1.80 14.65 7.93
CA GLY A 134 2.45 15.22 6.75
C GLY A 134 2.77 16.71 6.84
N GLY A 135 3.01 17.30 5.66
CA GLY A 135 3.36 18.71 5.51
C GLY A 135 4.83 19.04 5.79
N VAL A 136 5.05 20.29 6.20
CA VAL A 136 6.35 20.88 6.49
C VAL A 136 6.34 21.36 7.94
N ASN A 137 7.35 20.98 8.72
CA ASN A 137 7.54 21.41 10.09
C ASN A 137 7.88 22.92 10.16
N PRO A 138 7.72 23.57 11.33
CA PRO A 138 8.08 24.98 11.50
C PRO A 138 9.54 25.32 11.16
N ASP A 139 10.45 24.35 11.27
CA ASP A 139 11.87 24.48 10.92
C ASP A 139 12.16 24.30 9.41
N GLY A 140 11.13 24.11 8.58
CA GLY A 140 11.23 23.91 7.14
C GLY A 140 11.52 22.46 6.72
N THR A 141 11.66 21.52 7.66
CA THR A 141 11.88 20.11 7.33
C THR A 141 10.59 19.40 6.96
N LEU A 142 10.67 18.38 6.10
CA LEU A 142 9.51 17.55 5.75
C LEU A 142 9.07 16.73 6.97
N ASN A 143 7.78 16.74 7.26
CA ASN A 143 7.21 15.93 8.33
C ASN A 143 6.89 14.52 7.81
N GLU A 144 7.91 13.66 7.80
CA GLU A 144 7.83 12.29 7.31
C GLU A 144 8.48 11.32 8.31
N VAL A 145 7.92 10.11 8.44
CA VAL A 145 8.44 9.06 9.33
C VAL A 145 9.86 8.62 8.95
N HIS A 146 10.21 8.66 7.66
CA HIS A 146 11.45 8.07 7.16
C HIS A 146 12.54 9.09 6.81
N ILE A 147 12.27 10.39 7.00
CA ILE A 147 13.27 11.45 6.83
C ILE A 147 13.88 11.77 8.19
N ARG A 148 15.21 11.74 8.24
CA ARG A 148 15.94 12.21 9.42
C ARG A 148 15.81 13.72 9.51
N SER A 149 15.13 14.22 10.54
CA SER A 149 14.98 15.65 10.83
C SER A 149 15.24 15.93 12.31
N PRO A 150 15.40 17.20 12.74
CA PRO A 150 15.47 17.53 14.17
C PRO A 150 14.25 17.03 14.95
N HIS A 151 13.09 16.98 14.29
CA HIS A 151 11.82 16.49 14.84
C HIS A 151 11.66 14.95 14.75
N ASN A 152 12.45 14.29 13.89
CA ASN A 152 12.51 12.84 13.75
C ASN A 152 13.98 12.40 13.59
N PRO A 153 14.76 12.40 14.69
CA PRO A 153 16.22 12.35 14.61
C PRO A 153 16.78 11.02 14.11
N ARG A 154 15.98 9.94 14.08
CA ARG A 154 16.37 8.61 13.59
C ARG A 154 15.15 7.81 13.12
N CYS A 155 15.10 7.45 11.84
CA CYS A 155 14.44 6.22 11.41
C CYS A 155 15.06 5.06 12.20
N THR A 156 14.26 4.37 13.00
CA THR A 156 14.73 3.35 13.92
C THR A 156 14.73 1.98 13.24
N VAL A 157 15.43 1.01 13.85
CA VAL A 157 15.34 -0.41 13.45
C VAL A 157 13.89 -0.90 13.55
N ARG A 158 13.10 -0.34 14.48
CA ARG A 158 11.68 -0.65 14.61
C ARG A 158 10.90 -0.16 13.39
N ASP A 159 11.11 1.07 12.94
CA ASP A 159 10.43 1.62 11.75
C ASP A 159 10.79 0.84 10.49
N ALA A 160 12.06 0.46 10.34
CA ALA A 160 12.50 -0.40 9.24
C ALA A 160 11.83 -1.78 9.28
N ALA A 161 11.71 -2.39 10.47
CA ALA A 161 11.00 -3.66 10.63
C ALA A 161 9.50 -3.51 10.34
N ASP A 162 8.89 -2.38 10.74
CA ASP A 162 7.47 -2.12 10.53
C ASP A 162 7.14 -1.95 9.05
N VAL A 163 7.95 -1.21 8.28
CA VAL A 163 7.82 -1.12 6.81
C VAL A 163 8.01 -2.48 6.13
N LEU A 164 8.96 -3.30 6.62
CA LEU A 164 9.15 -4.65 6.07
C LEU A 164 7.93 -5.55 6.32
N ILE A 165 7.34 -5.48 7.51
CA ILE A 165 6.12 -6.23 7.85
C ILE A 165 4.97 -5.77 6.94
N ASP A 166 4.79 -4.45 6.76
CA ASP A 166 3.76 -3.90 5.87
C ASP A 166 3.95 -4.37 4.42
N ALA A 167 5.17 -4.31 3.89
CA ALA A 167 5.48 -4.81 2.55
C ALA A 167 5.16 -6.31 2.39
N LEU A 168 5.51 -7.14 3.37
CA LEU A 168 5.22 -8.57 3.35
C LEU A 168 3.71 -8.85 3.44
N LEU A 169 2.95 -8.06 4.22
CA LEU A 169 1.51 -8.18 4.33
C LEU A 169 0.78 -7.68 3.07
N LEU A 170 1.20 -6.55 2.50
CA LEU A 170 0.72 -6.06 1.21
C LEU A 170 0.94 -7.12 0.12
N ALA A 171 2.10 -7.78 0.11
CA ALA A 171 2.40 -8.85 -0.84
C ALA A 171 1.53 -10.10 -0.65
N ARG A 172 0.88 -10.29 0.51
CA ARG A 172 -0.11 -11.36 0.75
C ARG A 172 -1.51 -10.98 0.27
N CYS A 173 -1.75 -9.74 -0.16
CA CYS A 173 -3.03 -9.32 -0.73
C CYS A 173 -3.22 -9.82 -2.16
N HIS A 174 -4.48 -9.84 -2.62
CA HIS A 174 -4.81 -10.21 -4.00
C HIS A 174 -4.62 -9.02 -4.96
N TRP A 175 -4.97 -7.84 -4.48
CA TRP A 175 -4.88 -6.56 -5.19
C TRP A 175 -4.05 -5.59 -4.36
N LEU A 176 -3.32 -4.71 -5.02
CA LEU A 176 -2.62 -3.59 -4.40
C LEU A 176 -3.10 -2.30 -5.06
N VAL A 177 -3.79 -1.44 -4.30
CA VAL A 177 -4.09 -0.06 -4.71
C VAL A 177 -2.96 0.82 -4.21
N HIS A 178 -2.30 1.53 -5.13
CA HIS A 178 -1.09 2.27 -4.78
C HIS A 178 -0.84 3.51 -5.63
N MET A 179 0.14 4.28 -5.16
CA MET A 179 0.97 5.19 -5.95
C MET A 179 2.37 4.61 -6.10
N ASP A 180 3.19 5.21 -6.96
CA ASP A 180 4.59 4.82 -7.10
C ASP A 180 5.38 5.06 -5.81
N SER A 181 6.09 4.02 -5.36
CA SER A 181 6.94 4.06 -4.17
C SER A 181 7.92 2.88 -4.16
N ASN A 182 8.97 2.99 -3.35
CA ASN A 182 9.90 1.87 -3.14
C ASN A 182 9.22 0.67 -2.47
N VAL A 183 8.24 0.91 -1.58
CA VAL A 183 7.48 -0.16 -0.91
C VAL A 183 6.65 -0.93 -1.93
N THR A 184 5.93 -0.24 -2.81
CA THR A 184 5.07 -0.88 -3.83
C THR A 184 5.90 -1.60 -4.88
N SER A 185 7.06 -1.05 -5.22
CA SER A 185 8.07 -1.73 -6.04
C SER A 185 8.52 -3.03 -5.38
N ALA A 186 8.92 -2.99 -4.11
CA ALA A 186 9.33 -4.18 -3.35
C ALA A 186 8.22 -5.24 -3.26
N VAL A 187 6.98 -4.82 -2.98
CA VAL A 187 5.80 -5.70 -2.97
C VAL A 187 5.65 -6.45 -4.30
N SER A 188 5.85 -5.74 -5.42
CA SER A 188 5.75 -6.34 -6.76
C SER A 188 6.80 -7.43 -7.03
N LEU A 189 7.94 -7.36 -6.35
CA LEU A 189 9.03 -8.35 -6.40
C LEU A 189 8.79 -9.50 -5.40
N ILE A 190 8.29 -9.20 -4.20
CA ILE A 190 7.95 -10.20 -3.18
C ILE A 190 6.84 -11.12 -3.69
N ASN A 191 5.81 -10.57 -4.33
CA ASN A 191 4.74 -11.33 -4.96
C ASN A 191 4.55 -10.89 -6.42
N PRO A 192 5.12 -11.61 -7.41
CA PRO A 192 4.96 -11.26 -8.82
C PRO A 192 3.54 -11.49 -9.34
N ARG A 193 2.68 -12.19 -8.58
CA ARG A 193 1.29 -12.48 -8.95
C ARG A 193 0.29 -11.46 -8.40
N ILE A 194 0.72 -10.54 -7.51
CA ILE A 194 -0.18 -9.50 -7.00
C ILE A 194 -0.61 -8.59 -8.16
N LYS A 195 -1.91 -8.26 -8.18
CA LYS A 195 -2.47 -7.33 -9.16
C LYS A 195 -2.26 -5.90 -8.66
N MET A 196 -1.32 -5.22 -9.30
CA MET A 196 -0.96 -3.83 -9.03
C MET A 196 -1.97 -2.94 -9.76
N LEU A 197 -2.62 -2.04 -9.03
CA LEU A 197 -3.56 -1.06 -9.58
C LEU A 197 -3.14 0.32 -9.10
N HIS A 198 -2.69 1.14 -10.04
CA HIS A 198 -2.36 2.52 -9.73
C HIS A 198 -3.67 3.28 -9.45
N VAL A 199 -3.69 4.18 -8.47
CA VAL A 199 -4.92 4.92 -8.10
C VAL A 199 -5.55 5.65 -9.30
N ALA A 200 -4.72 6.17 -10.21
CA ALA A 200 -5.16 6.80 -11.45
C ALA A 200 -5.96 5.86 -12.38
N GLU A 201 -5.58 4.57 -12.47
CA GLU A 201 -6.25 3.56 -13.33
C GLU A 201 -7.64 3.18 -12.83
N LEU A 202 -7.93 3.46 -11.55
CA LEU A 202 -9.23 3.19 -10.95
C LEU A 202 -10.17 4.39 -11.02
N LEU A 203 -9.61 5.60 -11.14
CA LEU A 203 -10.37 6.86 -11.15
C LEU A 203 -10.59 7.42 -12.57
N HIS A 204 -9.92 6.87 -13.58
CA HIS A 204 -10.06 7.21 -15.00
C HIS A 204 -10.47 5.98 -15.82
#